data_AF-A0A1Y3NW55-F1
#
_entry.id   AF-A0A1Y3NW55-F1
#
_cell.length_a   1.000
_cell.length_b   1.000
_cell.length_c   1.000
_cell.angle_alpha   90.00
_cell.angle_beta   90.00
_cell.angle_gamma   90.00
#
_symmetry.space_group_name_H-M   'P 1'
#
loop_
_entity.id
_entity.type
_entity.pdbx_description
1 polymer ?
#
loop_
_entity_poly.entity_id
_entity_poly.type
_entity_poly.pdbx_seq_one_letter_code
_entity_poly.pdbx_strand_id
1 'polypeptide(L)'
;LNKNSQLKTLAKYSSVPVINALTAKYHPLQILADIVTIYETYLPNWRELPTNGLPLPKLPNLKVAWIGDANNILHSLLVTLPRIGISITAATPKKYNSPQDVIDFAVKNSKKNNKDYGEVAFTHDPVVAVKDCDIIITDTWISMGQESEKKQRLIDFAGFQVTEELAKKGGAKKNWKFMHCLPRKPQEVNDEVSV
;
A
#
# COMPACT_ATOMS: atom_id res chain seq x y z
N LEU A 1 -2.03 -16.48 -9.87
CA LEU A 1 -3.04 -15.40 -9.92
C LEU A 1 -3.47 -15.11 -11.35
N ASN A 2 -4.74 -14.74 -11.58
CA ASN A 2 -5.22 -14.36 -12.92
C ASN A 2 -4.55 -13.07 -13.41
N LYS A 3 -4.34 -12.97 -14.73
CA LYS A 3 -3.75 -11.79 -15.36
C LYS A 3 -4.78 -10.66 -15.47
N ASN A 4 -4.32 -9.43 -15.27
CA ASN A 4 -5.17 -8.24 -15.42
C ASN A 4 -5.77 -8.10 -16.83
N SER A 5 -5.11 -8.62 -17.87
CA SER A 5 -5.64 -8.65 -19.24
C SER A 5 -6.89 -9.53 -19.38
N GLN A 6 -6.95 -10.67 -18.67
CA GLN A 6 -8.11 -11.55 -18.69
C GLN A 6 -9.34 -10.86 -18.08
N LEU A 7 -9.15 -10.12 -16.98
CA LEU A 7 -10.21 -9.32 -16.38
C LEU A 7 -10.69 -8.21 -17.32
N LYS A 8 -9.76 -7.51 -18.00
CA LYS A 8 -10.12 -6.49 -19.01
C LYS A 8 -10.92 -7.08 -20.17
N THR A 9 -10.56 -8.27 -20.63
CA THR A 9 -11.32 -9.01 -21.65
C THR A 9 -12.72 -9.34 -21.13
N LEU A 10 -12.83 -9.91 -19.92
CA LEU A 10 -14.13 -10.20 -19.31
C LEU A 10 -15.01 -8.96 -19.22
N ALA A 11 -14.46 -7.84 -18.74
CA ALA A 11 -15.17 -6.56 -18.66
C ALA A 11 -15.61 -6.02 -20.03
N LYS A 12 -14.79 -6.20 -21.08
CA LYS A 12 -15.12 -5.75 -22.44
C LYS A 12 -16.34 -6.49 -23.04
N TYR A 13 -16.51 -7.77 -22.71
CA TYR A 13 -17.55 -8.62 -23.29
C TYR A 13 -18.73 -8.88 -22.35
N SER A 14 -18.65 -8.47 -21.09
CA SER A 14 -19.72 -8.65 -20.10
C SER A 14 -20.80 -7.59 -20.27
N SER A 15 -22.06 -8.01 -20.20
CA SER A 15 -23.22 -7.12 -20.13
C SER A 15 -23.50 -6.61 -18.71
N VAL A 16 -22.81 -7.14 -17.71
CA VAL A 16 -22.93 -6.76 -16.29
C VAL A 16 -21.61 -6.21 -15.73
N PRO A 17 -21.63 -5.42 -14.65
CA PRO A 17 -20.41 -4.93 -14.01
C PRO A 17 -19.46 -6.05 -13.60
N VAL A 18 -18.17 -5.85 -13.85
CA VAL A 18 -17.10 -6.79 -13.48
C VAL A 18 -16.24 -6.18 -12.40
N ILE A 19 -16.15 -6.84 -11.25
CA ILE A 19 -15.38 -6.37 -10.09
C ILE A 19 -14.05 -7.12 -10.02
N ASN A 20 -12.95 -6.38 -9.92
CA ASN A 20 -11.65 -6.97 -9.64
C ASN A 20 -11.54 -7.31 -8.15
N ALA A 21 -11.84 -8.56 -7.78
CA ALA A 21 -11.56 -9.02 -6.43
C ALA A 21 -10.05 -9.10 -6.18
N LEU A 22 -9.29 -9.72 -7.08
CA LEU A 22 -7.83 -9.80 -7.03
C LEU A 22 -7.28 -10.24 -8.40
N THR A 23 -6.21 -9.58 -8.86
CA THR A 23 -5.38 -10.03 -9.99
C THR A 23 -3.92 -10.02 -9.60
N ALA A 24 -3.05 -10.56 -10.46
CA ALA A 24 -1.60 -10.44 -10.31
C ALA A 24 -1.11 -8.98 -10.25
N LYS A 25 -1.85 -8.02 -10.84
CA LYS A 25 -1.41 -6.61 -10.91
C LYS A 25 -2.04 -5.72 -9.84
N TYR A 26 -3.31 -5.95 -9.49
CA TYR A 26 -4.07 -5.06 -8.59
C TYR A 26 -5.01 -5.85 -7.69
N HIS A 27 -5.21 -5.35 -6.48
CA HIS A 27 -6.18 -5.81 -5.49
C HIS A 27 -6.99 -4.63 -4.93
N PRO A 28 -7.89 -4.02 -5.72
CA PRO A 28 -8.54 -2.76 -5.34
C PRO A 28 -9.53 -2.90 -4.18
N LEU A 29 -10.15 -4.07 -3.99
CA LEU A 29 -11.07 -4.28 -2.87
C LEU A 29 -10.35 -4.24 -1.51
N GLN A 30 -9.11 -4.72 -1.43
CA GLN A 30 -8.31 -4.59 -0.21
C GLN A 30 -8.10 -3.10 0.13
N ILE A 31 -7.71 -2.29 -0.86
CA ILE A 31 -7.45 -0.87 -0.62
C ILE A 31 -8.71 -0.09 -0.27
N LEU A 32 -9.89 -0.53 -0.73
CA LEU A 32 -11.16 0.04 -0.26
C LEU A 32 -11.36 -0.21 1.25
N ALA A 33 -11.08 -1.43 1.73
CA ALA A 33 -11.11 -1.72 3.16
C ALA A 33 -10.07 -0.89 3.92
N ASP A 34 -8.84 -0.79 3.37
CA ASP A 34 -7.77 0.01 3.99
C ASP A 34 -8.17 1.48 4.11
N ILE A 35 -8.78 2.07 3.07
CA ILE A 35 -9.29 3.44 3.10
C ILE A 35 -10.34 3.61 4.19
N VAL A 36 -11.29 2.68 4.30
CA VAL A 36 -12.31 2.73 5.36
C VAL A 36 -11.63 2.74 6.73
N THR A 37 -10.69 1.84 6.99
CA THR A 37 -9.94 1.80 8.25
C THR A 37 -9.18 3.09 8.52
N ILE A 38 -8.52 3.67 7.51
CA ILE A 38 -7.82 4.96 7.64
C ILE A 38 -8.81 6.07 8.00
N TYR A 39 -9.96 6.11 7.33
CA TYR A 39 -11.01 7.09 7.62
C TYR A 39 -11.54 6.92 9.04
N GLU A 40 -11.89 5.71 9.46
CA GLU A 40 -12.39 5.46 10.81
C GLU A 40 -11.36 5.80 11.90
N THR A 41 -10.07 5.60 11.61
CA THR A 41 -8.97 5.86 12.56
C THR A 41 -8.65 7.33 12.71
N TYR A 42 -8.68 8.10 11.60
CA TYR A 42 -8.19 9.48 11.57
C TYR A 42 -9.30 10.53 11.43
N LEU A 43 -10.56 10.13 11.27
CA LEU A 43 -11.74 10.99 11.37
C LEU A 43 -12.63 10.55 12.55
N PRO A 44 -12.48 11.16 13.75
CA PRO A 44 -13.20 10.73 14.94
C PRO A 44 -14.73 10.81 14.83
N ASN A 45 -15.27 11.68 13.96
CA ASN A 45 -16.71 11.87 13.78
C ASN A 45 -17.22 11.23 12.47
N TRP A 46 -16.53 10.21 11.94
CA TRP A 46 -16.91 9.60 10.66
C TRP A 46 -18.36 9.06 10.64
N ARG A 47 -18.89 8.65 11.79
CA ARG A 47 -20.28 8.17 11.96
C ARG A 47 -21.34 9.26 11.83
N GLU A 48 -20.95 10.52 11.99
CA GLU A 48 -21.83 11.69 11.85
C GLU A 48 -21.79 12.27 10.44
N LEU A 49 -20.93 11.74 9.56
CA LEU A 49 -20.82 12.21 8.18
C LEU A 49 -22.05 11.80 7.36
N PRO A 50 -22.50 12.65 6.43
CA PRO A 50 -23.56 12.28 5.48
C PRO A 50 -23.19 11.01 4.71
N THR A 51 -24.00 9.97 4.80
CA THR A 51 -23.77 8.68 4.12
C THR A 51 -23.98 8.73 2.61
N ASN A 52 -24.49 9.86 2.11
CA ASN A 52 -24.87 10.14 0.73
C ASN A 52 -24.10 11.32 0.11
N GLY A 53 -23.12 11.90 0.83
CA GLY A 53 -22.34 13.05 0.36
C GLY A 53 -20.96 12.63 -0.17
N LEU A 54 -20.72 12.87 -1.47
CA LEU A 54 -19.37 12.98 -2.03
C LEU A 54 -19.03 14.46 -2.24
N PRO A 55 -17.76 14.87 -2.06
CA PRO A 55 -16.60 14.03 -1.73
C PRO A 55 -16.52 13.67 -0.24
N LEU A 56 -15.81 12.57 0.09
CA LEU A 56 -15.42 12.25 1.46
C LEU A 56 -14.64 13.42 2.08
N PRO A 57 -14.72 13.64 3.41
CA PRO A 57 -13.92 14.67 4.07
C PRO A 57 -12.44 14.48 3.79
N LYS A 58 -11.73 15.60 3.69
CA LYS A 58 -10.29 15.59 3.53
C LYS A 58 -9.66 15.06 4.81
N LEU A 59 -8.87 14.00 4.70
CA LEU A 59 -8.06 13.50 5.78
C LEU A 59 -6.93 14.49 6.12
N PRO A 60 -6.33 14.40 7.31
CA PRO A 60 -5.02 15.01 7.56
C PRO A 60 -4.03 14.62 6.45
N ASN A 61 -2.97 15.42 6.24
CA ASN A 61 -1.90 15.07 5.29
C ASN A 61 -1.09 13.87 5.82
N LEU A 62 -1.68 12.68 5.78
CA LEU A 62 -1.14 11.43 6.27
C LEU A 62 0.01 10.95 5.38
N LYS A 63 1.00 10.33 6.02
CA LYS A 63 2.13 9.68 5.34
C LYS A 63 2.10 8.17 5.58
N VAL A 64 2.06 7.42 4.50
CA VAL A 64 2.14 5.96 4.48
C VAL A 64 3.55 5.53 4.08
N ALA A 65 4.14 4.61 4.83
CA ALA A 65 5.34 3.89 4.46
C ALA A 65 4.95 2.48 4.01
N TRP A 66 5.20 2.13 2.75
CA TRP A 66 5.15 0.74 2.32
C TRP A 66 6.53 0.11 2.46
N ILE A 67 6.62 -1.04 3.12
CA ILE A 67 7.86 -1.80 3.27
C ILE A 67 7.62 -3.21 2.73
N GLY A 68 8.27 -3.62 1.64
CA GLY A 68 8.17 -5.00 1.15
C GLY A 68 8.24 -5.13 -0.36
N ASP A 69 7.50 -6.09 -0.91
CA ASP A 69 7.54 -6.41 -2.34
C ASP A 69 6.79 -5.37 -3.18
N ALA A 70 7.13 -5.24 -4.46
CA ALA A 70 6.33 -4.47 -5.41
C ALA A 70 5.21 -5.34 -6.00
N ASN A 71 4.21 -5.63 -5.18
CA ASN A 71 3.11 -6.52 -5.51
C ASN A 71 1.80 -5.77 -5.82
N ASN A 72 0.72 -6.53 -5.96
CA ASN A 72 -0.61 -6.00 -6.29
C ASN A 72 -1.20 -5.07 -5.22
N ILE A 73 -0.81 -5.22 -3.95
CA ILE A 73 -1.19 -4.31 -2.86
C ILE A 73 -0.50 -2.97 -3.05
N LEU A 74 0.83 -2.95 -3.18
CA LEU A 74 1.57 -1.71 -3.42
C LEU A 74 1.06 -0.99 -4.67
N HIS A 75 0.81 -1.71 -5.76
CA HIS A 75 0.29 -1.10 -6.97
C HIS A 75 -1.08 -0.45 -6.74
N SER A 76 -1.96 -1.11 -6.00
CA SER A 76 -3.27 -0.57 -5.67
C SER A 76 -3.18 0.63 -4.70
N LEU A 77 -2.23 0.64 -3.76
CA LEU A 77 -1.95 1.80 -2.90
C LEU A 77 -1.43 3.00 -3.72
N LEU A 78 -0.43 2.78 -4.58
CA LEU A 78 0.21 3.81 -5.41
C LEU A 78 -0.77 4.50 -6.36
N VAL A 79 -1.71 3.76 -6.94
CA VAL A 79 -2.72 4.36 -7.80
C VAL A 79 -3.85 5.02 -7.01
N THR A 80 -3.92 4.88 -5.69
CA THR A 80 -5.10 5.33 -4.91
C THR A 80 -4.78 6.39 -3.88
N LEU A 81 -3.87 6.12 -2.93
CA LEU A 81 -3.58 7.00 -1.79
C LEU A 81 -3.22 8.44 -2.20
N PRO A 82 -2.36 8.66 -3.22
CA PRO A 82 -2.01 10.02 -3.61
C PRO A 82 -3.22 10.82 -4.08
N ARG A 83 -4.17 10.21 -4.82
CA ARG A 83 -5.34 10.90 -5.36
C ARG A 83 -6.32 11.37 -4.28
N ILE A 84 -6.26 10.81 -3.09
CA ILE A 84 -7.06 11.21 -1.92
C ILE A 84 -6.26 12.03 -0.91
N GLY A 85 -5.08 12.53 -1.30
CA GLY A 85 -4.26 13.42 -0.47
C GLY A 85 -3.32 12.71 0.51
N ILE A 86 -3.27 11.38 0.51
CA ILE A 86 -2.37 10.59 1.37
C ILE A 86 -1.04 10.39 0.66
N SER A 87 0.05 10.79 1.31
CA SER A 87 1.40 10.61 0.77
C SER A 87 1.89 9.19 1.00
N ILE A 88 2.66 8.64 0.07
CA ILE A 88 3.23 7.29 0.16
C ILE A 88 4.72 7.28 -0.20
N THR A 89 5.53 6.65 0.66
CA THR A 89 6.92 6.28 0.36
C THR A 89 7.03 4.76 0.32
N ALA A 90 7.42 4.20 -0.82
CA ALA A 90 7.56 2.76 -0.98
C ALA A 90 9.03 2.32 -0.93
N ALA A 91 9.39 1.58 0.12
CA ALA A 91 10.62 0.82 0.20
C ALA A 91 10.44 -0.57 -0.41
N THR A 92 11.18 -0.85 -1.47
CA THR A 92 11.24 -2.19 -2.09
C THR A 92 12.70 -2.62 -2.29
N PRO A 93 13.05 -3.91 -2.17
CA PRO A 93 14.42 -4.33 -2.45
C PRO A 93 14.78 -4.07 -3.92
N LYS A 94 16.06 -3.79 -4.22
CA LYS A 94 16.52 -3.26 -5.53
C LYS A 94 16.03 -4.02 -6.77
N LYS A 95 15.83 -5.33 -6.67
CA LYS A 95 15.41 -6.21 -7.78
C LYS A 95 13.89 -6.28 -7.96
N TYR A 96 13.11 -5.69 -7.05
CA TYR A 96 11.67 -5.88 -6.92
C TYR A 96 10.93 -4.55 -7.09
N ASN A 97 11.08 -3.92 -8.25
CA ASN A 97 10.45 -2.63 -8.54
C ASN A 97 9.04 -2.81 -9.12
N SER A 98 8.16 -1.84 -8.87
CA SER A 98 6.86 -1.78 -9.54
C SER A 98 7.05 -1.61 -11.05
N PRO A 99 6.14 -2.16 -11.90
CA PRO A 99 6.17 -1.91 -13.33
C PRO A 99 6.13 -0.41 -13.64
N GLN A 100 6.85 0.01 -14.68
CA GLN A 100 6.99 1.43 -15.04
C GLN A 100 5.65 2.12 -15.24
N ASP A 101 4.66 1.44 -15.82
CA ASP A 101 3.33 2.02 -16.04
C ASP A 101 2.57 2.31 -14.73
N VAL A 102 2.85 1.57 -13.65
CA VAL A 102 2.32 1.87 -12.30
C VAL A 102 3.03 3.08 -11.71
N ILE A 103 4.36 3.14 -11.84
CA ILE A 103 5.17 4.28 -11.37
C ILE A 103 4.74 5.56 -12.05
N ASP A 104 4.66 5.55 -13.38
CA ASP A 104 4.26 6.71 -14.19
C ASP A 104 2.85 7.17 -13.81
N PHE A 105 1.92 6.23 -13.61
CA PHE A 105 0.58 6.57 -13.16
C PHE A 105 0.60 7.23 -11.78
N ALA A 106 1.34 6.67 -10.81
CA ALA A 106 1.43 7.22 -9.46
C ALA A 106 2.05 8.62 -9.45
N VAL A 107 3.16 8.81 -10.16
CA VAL A 107 3.85 10.10 -10.27
C VAL A 107 2.96 11.13 -10.97
N LYS A 108 2.29 10.76 -12.08
CA LYS A 108 1.33 11.64 -12.77
C LYS A 108 0.19 12.07 -11.84
N ASN A 109 -0.26 11.20 -10.95
CA ASN A 109 -1.34 11.45 -9.99
C ASN A 109 -0.82 11.79 -8.58
N SER A 110 0.31 12.48 -8.47
CA SER A 110 0.91 12.90 -7.20
C SER A 110 0.85 14.42 -7.01
N LYS A 111 1.25 14.88 -5.82
CA LYS A 111 1.37 16.29 -5.44
C LYS A 111 2.16 17.15 -6.44
N LYS A 112 3.11 16.54 -7.15
CA LYS A 112 3.91 17.21 -8.20
C LYS A 112 3.04 17.80 -9.32
N ASN A 113 1.89 17.18 -9.61
CA ASN A 113 0.99 17.59 -10.69
C ASN A 113 -0.34 18.16 -10.18
N ASN A 114 -0.71 17.91 -8.92
CA ASN A 114 -1.88 18.50 -8.29
C ASN A 114 -1.65 18.70 -6.79
N LYS A 115 -1.69 19.94 -6.30
CA LYS A 115 -1.40 20.30 -4.90
C LYS A 115 -2.31 19.61 -3.86
N ASP A 116 -3.48 19.14 -4.27
CA ASP A 116 -4.43 18.43 -3.41
C ASP A 116 -4.14 16.93 -3.28
N TYR A 117 -3.18 16.42 -4.05
CA TYR A 117 -2.73 15.03 -3.99
C TYR A 117 -1.57 14.83 -3.01
N GLY A 118 -1.38 13.59 -2.59
CA GLY A 118 -0.27 13.14 -1.76
C GLY A 118 1.05 13.03 -2.52
N GLU A 119 2.16 13.08 -1.81
CA GLU A 119 3.49 12.86 -2.35
C GLU A 119 3.71 11.37 -2.66
N VAL A 120 4.52 11.08 -3.68
CA VAL A 120 4.91 9.71 -4.04
C VAL A 120 6.43 9.67 -4.07
N ALA A 121 7.01 8.76 -3.31
CA ALA A 121 8.45 8.51 -3.27
C ALA A 121 8.75 7.01 -3.29
N PHE A 122 9.94 6.68 -3.80
CA PHE A 122 10.43 5.32 -3.88
C PHE A 122 11.83 5.27 -3.28
N THR A 123 12.14 4.20 -2.56
CA THR A 123 13.44 3.98 -1.95
C THR A 123 13.75 2.49 -1.90
N HIS A 124 15.01 2.15 -1.66
CA HIS A 124 15.45 0.78 -1.35
C HIS A 124 15.86 0.63 0.12
N ASP A 125 15.62 1.66 0.94
CA ASP A 125 15.93 1.67 2.36
C ASP A 125 14.64 1.83 3.18
N PRO A 126 14.21 0.77 3.90
CA PRO A 126 13.07 0.82 4.81
C PRO A 126 13.17 1.93 5.86
N VAL A 127 14.37 2.26 6.35
CA VAL A 127 14.60 3.31 7.35
C VAL A 127 14.21 4.68 6.78
N VAL A 128 14.48 4.91 5.50
CA VAL A 128 14.09 6.15 4.82
C VAL A 128 12.58 6.22 4.61
N ALA A 129 11.93 5.10 4.29
CA ALA A 129 10.50 5.09 4.02
C ALA A 129 9.64 5.39 5.24
N VAL A 130 10.03 4.92 6.43
CA VAL A 130 9.24 5.12 7.67
C VAL A 130 9.39 6.52 8.29
N LYS A 131 10.24 7.39 7.71
CA LYS A 131 10.47 8.73 8.26
C LYS A 131 9.20 9.57 8.29
N ASP A 132 8.85 10.05 9.49
CA ASP A 132 7.66 10.85 9.78
C ASP A 132 6.34 10.20 9.34
N CYS A 133 6.30 8.87 9.14
CA CYS A 133 5.08 8.20 8.69
C CYS A 133 4.03 8.10 9.80
N ASP A 134 2.76 8.16 9.40
CA ASP A 134 1.60 7.88 10.24
C ASP A 134 1.23 6.39 10.22
N ILE A 135 1.47 5.71 9.10
CA ILE A 135 1.05 4.32 8.89
C ILE A 135 2.18 3.56 8.20
N ILE A 136 2.54 2.39 8.73
CA ILE A 136 3.44 1.44 8.07
C ILE A 136 2.59 0.28 7.56
N ILE A 137 2.72 -0.02 6.26
CA ILE A 137 2.02 -1.10 5.58
C ILE A 137 3.04 -2.09 5.02
N THR A 138 2.80 -3.37 5.23
CA THR A 138 3.56 -4.45 4.58
C THR A 138 2.61 -5.58 4.15
N ASP A 139 3.15 -6.52 3.40
CA ASP A 139 2.49 -7.76 2.97
C ASP A 139 3.54 -8.87 2.91
N THR A 140 3.08 -10.11 2.75
CA THR A 140 3.92 -11.27 2.59
C THR A 140 4.90 -11.10 1.42
N TRP A 141 6.18 -11.33 1.69
CA TRP A 141 7.25 -11.20 0.68
C TRP A 141 7.17 -12.27 -0.43
N ILE A 142 6.42 -13.35 -0.17
CA ILE A 142 6.27 -14.49 -1.06
C ILE A 142 4.78 -14.65 -1.33
N SER A 143 4.33 -14.05 -2.43
CA SER A 143 2.94 -14.13 -2.87
C SER A 143 2.58 -15.52 -3.38
N MET A 144 1.27 -15.78 -3.52
CA MET A 144 0.77 -17.02 -4.13
C MET A 144 1.37 -17.23 -5.53
N GLY A 145 2.07 -18.35 -5.73
CA GLY A 145 2.72 -18.72 -6.98
C GLY A 145 4.20 -18.35 -7.08
N GLN A 146 4.82 -17.84 -6.01
CA GLN A 146 6.26 -17.50 -5.94
C GLN A 146 7.04 -18.44 -5.00
N GLU A 147 6.50 -19.62 -4.68
CA GLU A 147 7.05 -20.50 -3.64
C GLU A 147 8.45 -21.01 -3.99
N SER A 148 8.75 -21.19 -5.28
CA SER A 148 10.09 -21.57 -5.77
C SER A 148 11.16 -20.50 -5.51
N GLU A 149 10.76 -19.22 -5.39
CA GLU A 149 11.67 -18.09 -5.15
C GLU A 149 11.93 -17.83 -3.67
N LYS A 150 11.25 -18.56 -2.76
CA LYS A 150 11.26 -18.32 -1.31
C LYS A 150 12.65 -18.10 -0.74
N LYS A 151 13.60 -18.98 -1.04
CA LYS A 151 14.97 -18.88 -0.48
C LYS A 151 15.68 -17.59 -0.92
N GLN A 152 15.57 -17.23 -2.20
CA GLN A 152 16.22 -16.03 -2.73
C GLN A 152 15.57 -14.76 -2.20
N ARG A 153 14.23 -14.75 -2.10
CA ARG A 153 13.48 -13.61 -1.54
C ARG A 153 13.84 -13.36 -0.07
N LEU A 154 14.00 -14.40 0.74
CA LEU A 154 14.44 -14.22 2.13
C LEU A 154 15.81 -13.54 2.25
N ILE A 155 16.72 -13.79 1.31
CA ILE A 155 18.03 -13.14 1.25
C ILE A 155 17.87 -11.69 0.77
N ASP A 156 17.15 -11.49 -0.34
CA ASP A 156 17.03 -10.17 -0.97
C ASP A 156 16.20 -9.19 -0.11
N PHE A 157 15.32 -9.69 0.75
CA PHE A 157 14.47 -8.89 1.66
C PHE A 157 15.09 -8.74 3.05
N ALA A 158 16.34 -9.15 3.26
CA ALA A 158 17.04 -8.92 4.52
C ALA A 158 17.00 -7.41 4.89
N GLY A 159 16.51 -7.11 6.09
CA GLY A 159 16.33 -5.74 6.58
C GLY A 159 14.97 -5.09 6.27
N PHE A 160 14.06 -5.79 5.58
CA PHE A 160 12.70 -5.29 5.28
C PHE A 160 11.62 -5.75 6.27
N GLN A 161 11.99 -6.47 7.34
CA GLN A 161 11.04 -6.85 8.38
C GLN A 161 10.56 -5.60 9.13
N VAL A 162 9.25 -5.43 9.23
CA VAL A 162 8.65 -4.37 10.04
C VAL A 162 8.79 -4.73 11.52
N THR A 163 9.42 -3.84 12.27
CA THR A 163 9.63 -3.96 13.72
C THR A 163 9.47 -2.60 14.38
N GLU A 164 9.21 -2.58 15.69
CA GLU A 164 9.25 -1.34 16.49
C GLU A 164 10.62 -0.67 16.41
N GLU A 165 11.70 -1.46 16.32
CA GLU A 165 13.06 -0.93 16.12
C GLU A 165 13.18 -0.19 14.79
N LEU A 166 12.69 -0.76 13.69
CA LEU A 166 12.69 -0.11 12.38
C LEU A 166 11.93 1.22 12.44
N ALA A 167 10.71 1.20 12.99
CA ALA A 167 9.87 2.38 13.13
C ALA A 167 10.58 3.48 13.96
N LYS A 168 11.15 3.12 15.11
CA LYS A 168 11.90 4.03 15.98
C LYS A 168 13.16 4.57 15.31
N LYS A 169 13.95 3.70 14.68
CA LYS A 169 15.22 4.06 14.02
C LYS A 169 15.02 4.98 12.83
N GLY A 170 13.98 4.73 12.03
CA GLY A 170 13.67 5.56 10.87
C GLY A 170 12.85 6.81 11.21
N GLY A 171 12.41 6.96 12.46
CA GLY A 171 11.70 8.15 12.91
C GLY A 171 10.23 8.19 12.48
N ALA A 172 9.54 7.05 12.52
CA ALA A 172 8.08 7.02 12.46
C ALA A 172 7.47 7.84 13.61
N LYS A 173 6.26 8.38 13.42
CA LYS A 173 5.58 9.15 14.47
C LYS A 173 5.30 8.28 15.69
N LYS A 174 5.33 8.85 16.90
CA LYS A 174 5.13 8.10 18.16
C LYS A 174 3.84 7.26 18.21
N ASN A 175 2.79 7.70 17.50
CA ASN A 175 1.48 7.05 17.43
C ASN A 175 1.20 6.43 16.05
N TRP A 176 2.25 6.02 15.33
CA TRP A 176 2.13 5.34 14.05
C TRP A 176 1.23 4.10 14.16
N LYS A 177 0.60 3.73 13.05
CA LYS A 177 -0.30 2.56 12.94
C LYS A 177 0.27 1.54 11.99
N PHE A 178 0.01 0.26 12.25
CA PHE A 178 0.40 -0.83 11.38
C PHE A 178 -0.79 -1.34 10.58
N MET A 179 -0.60 -1.70 9.31
CA MET A 179 -1.61 -2.40 8.52
C MET A 179 -0.97 -3.55 7.72
N HIS A 180 -1.72 -4.63 7.56
CA HIS A 180 -1.31 -5.81 6.81
C HIS A 180 -2.56 -6.46 6.19
N CYS A 181 -2.53 -6.80 4.89
CA CYS A 181 -3.72 -7.35 4.21
C CYS A 181 -4.05 -8.80 4.58
N LEU A 182 -3.10 -9.49 5.20
CA LEU A 182 -3.17 -10.89 5.68
C LEU A 182 -3.14 -11.92 4.53
N PRO A 183 -2.73 -13.18 4.81
CA PRO A 183 -2.22 -13.70 6.08
C PRO A 183 -0.81 -13.19 6.40
N ARG A 184 -0.59 -12.83 7.65
CA ARG A 184 0.70 -12.38 8.21
C ARG A 184 1.59 -13.58 8.52
N LYS A 185 2.90 -13.41 8.33
CA LYS A 185 3.97 -14.34 8.72
C LYS A 185 5.08 -13.62 9.47
N PRO A 186 5.93 -14.36 10.22
CA PRO A 186 7.01 -13.75 11.00
C PRO A 186 8.10 -13.10 10.16
N GLN A 187 8.15 -13.33 8.84
CA GLN A 187 9.20 -12.79 7.98
C GLN A 187 9.00 -11.28 7.78
N GLU A 188 7.80 -10.86 7.42
CA GLU A 188 7.48 -9.47 7.07
C GLU A 188 7.27 -8.57 8.27
N VAL A 189 6.86 -9.10 9.44
CA VAL A 189 6.64 -8.31 10.65
C VAL A 189 6.82 -9.15 11.92
N ASN A 190 7.49 -8.59 12.94
CA ASN A 190 7.70 -9.27 14.23
C ASN A 190 6.49 -9.13 15.16
N ASP A 191 6.29 -10.10 16.05
CA ASP A 191 5.08 -10.22 16.89
C ASP A 191 4.84 -9.04 17.84
N GLU A 192 5.86 -8.23 18.12
CA GLU A 192 5.75 -7.01 18.92
C GLU A 192 4.93 -5.92 18.25
N VAL A 193 4.96 -5.85 16.91
CA VAL A 193 4.14 -4.91 16.15
C VAL A 193 2.70 -5.38 16.16
N SER A 194 1.87 -4.62 16.88
CA SER A 194 0.45 -4.87 17.03
C SER A 194 -0.33 -4.28 15.85
N VAL A 195 -1.34 -5.03 15.38
CA VAL A 195 -2.30 -4.59 14.36
C VAL A 195 -3.33 -3.65 14.99
#